data_AF-A0A3B0SMR1-F1
#
_entry.id   AF-A0A3B0SMR1-F1
#
_cell.length_a   1.000
_cell.length_b   1.000
_cell.length_c   1.000
_cell.angle_alpha   90.00
_cell.angle_beta   90.00
_cell.angle_gamma   90.00
#
_symmetry.space_group_name_H-M   'P 1'
#
loop_
_entity.id
_entity.type
_entity.pdbx_description
1 polymer ?
#
loop_
_entity_poly.entity_id
_entity_poly.type
_entity_poly.pdbx_seq_one_letter_code
_entity_poly.pdbx_strand_id
1 'polypeptide(L)' 'MEHAGIAVQAERPRGRPAKRFMPGRICIEPECVTLLSTYNPNDMCFRHSPIRFPRTRGRVDVE' A
#
# COMPACT_ATOMS: atom_id res chain seq x y z
N MET A 1 34.65 5.00 39.46
CA MET A 1 34.61 4.23 38.19
C MET A 1 33.31 3.48 38.18
N GLU A 2 32.22 4.13 37.75
CA GLU A 2 30.92 3.48 37.58
C GLU A 2 30.54 3.64 36.12
N HIS A 3 30.69 2.57 35.35
CA HIS A 3 30.23 2.53 33.97
C HIS A 3 28.71 2.32 34.00
N ALA A 4 27.97 3.41 33.77
CA ALA A 4 26.53 3.36 33.56
C ALA A 4 26.24 2.45 32.35
N GLY A 5 25.62 1.30 32.60
CA GLY A 5 25.20 0.36 31.58
C GLY A 5 24.04 0.92 30.76
N ILE A 6 24.34 1.32 29.52
CA ILE A 6 23.30 1.69 28.54
C ILE A 6 22.60 0.40 28.13
N ALA A 7 21.35 0.22 28.57
CA ALA A 7 20.50 -0.87 28.12
C ALA A 7 20.19 -0.69 26.63
N VAL A 8 20.88 -1.43 25.77
CA VAL A 8 20.62 -1.48 24.32
C VAL A 8 19.32 -2.27 24.13
N GLN A 9 18.23 -1.55 23.86
CA GLN A 9 16.93 -2.17 23.57
C GLN A 9 17.06 -3.05 22.32
N ALA A 10 16.70 -4.33 22.45
CA ALA A 10 16.75 -5.30 21.35
C ALA A 10 15.86 -4.84 20.19
N GLU A 11 16.44 -4.75 19.00
CA GLU A 11 15.76 -4.32 17.79
C GLU A 11 14.66 -5.32 17.42
N ARG A 12 13.39 -4.93 17.53
CA ARG A 12 12.27 -5.78 17.09
C ARG A 12 12.40 -6.03 15.59
N PRO A 13 12.18 -7.27 15.10
CA PRO A 13 12.28 -7.55 13.68
C PRO A 13 11.29 -6.67 12.92
N ARG A 14 11.84 -5.75 12.11
CA ARG A 14 11.03 -4.91 11.22
C ARG A 14 10.40 -5.84 10.19
N GLY A 15 9.07 -5.91 10.17
CA GLY A 15 8.33 -6.72 9.21
C GLY A 15 8.69 -6.36 7.76
N ARG A 16 8.30 -7.23 6.81
CA ARG A 16 8.56 -7.01 5.38
C ARG A 16 8.10 -5.59 4.97
N PRO A 17 8.94 -4.80 4.29
CA PRO A 17 8.56 -3.47 3.85
C PRO A 17 7.35 -3.53 2.89
N ALA A 18 6.52 -2.48 2.93
CA ALA A 18 5.41 -2.35 2.01
C ALA A 18 5.89 -2.35 0.54
N LYS A 19 5.11 -2.98 -0.35
CA LYS A 19 5.42 -3.01 -1.78
C LYS A 19 5.38 -1.58 -2.33
N ARG A 20 6.42 -1.22 -3.09
CA ARG A 20 6.52 0.06 -3.79
C ARG A 20 6.44 -0.17 -5.30
N PHE A 21 5.86 0.79 -6.00
CA PHE A 21 5.69 0.86 -7.44
C PHE A 21 6.47 2.06 -7.98
N MET A 22 6.68 2.10 -9.31
CA MET A 22 7.46 3.16 -9.94
C MET A 22 6.90 4.55 -9.59
N PRO A 23 7.77 5.50 -9.21
CA PRO A 23 7.39 6.89 -8.99
C PRO A 23 7.06 7.59 -10.33
N GLY A 24 6.36 8.72 -10.25
CA GLY A 24 6.06 9.54 -11.43
C GLY A 24 4.99 8.97 -12.36
N ARG A 25 4.29 7.90 -11.98
CA ARG A 25 3.15 7.39 -12.74
C ARG A 25 2.00 8.39 -12.69
N ILE A 26 1.29 8.52 -13.81
CA ILE A 26 0.09 9.35 -13.95
C ILE A 26 -1.10 8.43 -14.16
N CYS A 27 -2.28 8.85 -13.69
CA CYS A 27 -3.54 8.15 -13.93
C CYS A 27 -3.76 7.90 -15.44
N ILE A 28 -4.17 6.69 -15.82
CA ILE A 28 -4.42 6.32 -17.22
C ILE A 28 -5.66 6.97 -17.85
N GLU A 29 -6.51 7.58 -17.02
CA GLU A 29 -7.76 8.20 -17.49
C GLU A 29 -7.45 9.45 -18.33
N PRO A 30 -8.05 9.60 -19.53
CA PRO A 30 -7.82 10.75 -20.39
C PRO A 30 -8.08 12.06 -19.65
N GLU A 31 -7.24 13.06 -19.88
CA GLU A 31 -7.32 14.37 -19.20
C GLU A 31 -7.04 14.35 -17.69
N CYS A 32 -6.76 13.19 -17.08
CA CYS A 32 -6.40 13.10 -15.66
C CYS A 32 -4.89 13.24 -15.43
N VAL A 33 -4.45 14.40 -14.96
CA VAL A 33 -3.03 14.68 -14.63
C VAL A 33 -2.60 14.23 -13.22
N THR A 34 -3.37 13.36 -12.58
CA THR A 34 -3.10 12.98 -11.17
C THR A 34 -1.88 12.06 -11.06
N LEU A 35 -0.89 12.48 -10.28
CA LEU A 35 0.27 11.65 -9.92
C LEU A 35 -0.12 10.53 -8.95
N LEU A 36 0.22 9.30 -9.32
CA LEU A 36 -0.03 8.11 -8.52
C LEU A 36 1.04 7.95 -7.44
N SER A 37 0.60 7.70 -6.21
CA SER A 37 1.50 7.37 -5.11
C SER A 37 2.31 6.10 -5.41
N THR A 38 3.55 6.04 -4.91
CA THR A 38 4.42 4.86 -5.00
C THR A 38 3.83 3.62 -4.34
N TYR A 39 2.79 3.77 -3.53
CA TYR A 39 2.11 2.65 -2.87
C TYR A 39 0.83 2.22 -3.58
N ASN A 40 0.37 2.96 -4.60
CA ASN A 40 -0.85 2.62 -5.34
C ASN A 40 -0.56 1.48 -6.33
N PRO A 41 -1.17 0.29 -6.18
CA PRO A 41 -0.95 -0.81 -7.12
C PRO A 41 -1.69 -0.65 -8.45
N ASN A 42 -2.68 0.24 -8.52
CA ASN A 42 -3.49 0.44 -9.71
C ASN A 42 -2.83 1.47 -10.66
N ASP A 43 -3.28 1.46 -11.92
CA ASP A 43 -2.92 2.45 -12.94
C ASP A 43 -3.88 3.65 -12.98
N MET A 44 -4.84 3.67 -12.05
CA MET A 44 -5.84 4.73 -11.89
C MET A 44 -5.70 5.39 -10.52
N CYS A 45 -6.06 6.67 -10.45
CA CYS A 45 -6.13 7.42 -9.20
C CYS A 45 -7.33 6.95 -8.36
N PHE A 46 -7.43 7.42 -7.10
CA PHE A 46 -8.54 7.05 -6.21
C PHE A 46 -9.92 7.41 -6.79
N ARG A 47 -10.02 8.50 -7.58
CA ARG A 47 -11.26 8.94 -8.21
C ARG A 47 -11.71 8.06 -9.36
N HIS A 48 -10.77 7.53 -10.14
CA HIS A 48 -11.05 6.75 -11.35
C HIS A 48 -10.93 5.24 -11.13
N SER A 49 -10.35 4.82 -10.00
CA SER A 49 -10.35 3.42 -9.61
C SER A 49 -11.79 2.93 -9.42
N PRO A 50 -12.19 1.80 -10.03
CA PRO A 50 -13.51 1.23 -9.83
C PRO A 50 -13.79 0.98 -8.35
N ILE A 51 -14.99 1.35 -7.89
CA ILE A 51 -15.47 1.02 -6.55
C ILE A 51 -15.71 -0.48 -6.50
N ARG A 52 -14.89 -1.22 -5.76
CA ARG A 52 -15.09 -2.64 -5.51
C ARG A 52 -15.77 -2.81 -4.17
N PHE A 53 -17.04 -3.22 -4.20
CA PHE A 53 -17.73 -3.64 -3.00
C PHE A 53 -17.12 -4.98 -2.53
N PRO A 54 -16.68 -5.08 -1.27
CA PRO A 54 -16.23 -6.37 -0.74
C PRO A 54 -17.40 -7.36 -0.81
N ARG A 55 -17.12 -8.62 -1.17
CA ARG A 55 -18.15 -9.67 -1.12
C ARG A 55 -18.54 -9.91 0.33
N THR A 56 -19.63 -9.31 0.77
CA THR A 56 -20.26 -9.51 2.08
C THR A 56 -20.94 -10.88 2.11
N ARG A 57 -20.16 -11.97 2.17
CA ARG A 57 -20.60 -13.38 2.28
C ARG A 57 -21.56 -13.90 1.19
N GLY A 58 -21.12 -14.98 0.54
CA GLY A 58 -21.96 -15.83 -0.32
C GLY A 58 -21.07 -16.67 -1.22
N ARG A 59 -21.14 -18.00 -1.09
CA ARG A 59 -20.64 -18.90 -2.14
C ARG A 59 -21.41 -18.55 -3.42
N VAL A 60 -20.72 -18.50 -4.55
CA VAL A 60 -21.40 -18.58 -5.84
C VAL A 60 -21.73 -20.05 -6.02
N ASP A 61 -22.96 -20.45 -5.75
CA ASP A 61 -23.48 -21.70 -6.30
C ASP A 61 -23.64 -21.44 -7.79
N VAL A 62 -22.70 -21.98 -8.57
CA VAL A 62 -22.80 -22.05 -10.02
C VAL A 62 -23.64 -23.30 -10.27
N GLU A 63 -24.93 -23.13 -10.56
CA GLU A 63 -25.73 -24.16 -11.23
C GLU A 63 -25.20 -24.41 -12.64
#